data_AF-A0A2H3E225-F1
#
_entry.id   AF-A0A2H3E225-F1
#
_cell.length_a   1.000
_cell.length_b   1.000
_cell.length_c   1.000
_cell.angle_alpha   90.00
_cell.angle_beta   90.00
_cell.angle_gamma   90.00
#
_symmetry.space_group_name_H-M   'P 1'
#
loop_
_entity.id
_entity.type
_entity.pdbx_description
1 polymer ?
#
loop_
_entity_poly.entity_id
_entity_poly.type
_entity_poly.pdbx_seq_one_letter_code
_entity_poly.pdbx_strand_id
1 'polypeptide(L)'
;RVNPVEILYAAFPAYLYFNTTWAGYLIEPLLRYQQSSQYTKTYAAPDLGLLYPSAAGNNNPSLRAIDDSGNMLIMGWAHARFSDDDSMISRYYDLYKKWADYLVSSTLSPNDYTDADGLGNVNRTNLVIKGIIGIKAMSEISQELGRSRDAETYSSTAKSYVDQWQISAGSTGHLLSTYGPTADSSSWSLVYNLFADKLLGTELVDSSIYSNQDTFYSHQADAFSGFGIPYDSSDTDSAKSHNRTRSQKGTPGFCAATKRVKLQRSMPL
;
A
#
# COMPACT_ATOMS: atom_id res chain seq x y z
N ARG A 1 -6.51 -3.30 18.98
CA ARG A 1 -6.31 -4.18 17.80
C ARG A 1 -4.94 -4.81 17.90
N VAL A 2 -4.85 -6.13 17.74
CA VAL A 2 -3.61 -6.89 17.71
C VAL A 2 -3.14 -7.03 16.27
N ASN A 3 -1.90 -6.65 15.97
CA ASN A 3 -1.30 -6.67 14.63
C ASN A 3 -2.19 -6.04 13.53
N PRO A 4 -2.67 -4.78 13.71
CA PRO A 4 -3.45 -4.13 12.67
C PRO A 4 -2.62 -3.91 11.40
N VAL A 5 -3.08 -4.48 10.29
CA VAL A 5 -2.34 -4.58 9.03
C VAL A 5 -1.92 -3.22 8.50
N GLU A 6 -2.80 -2.21 8.56
CA GLU A 6 -2.48 -0.88 8.04
C GLU A 6 -1.39 -0.16 8.87
N ILE A 7 -1.28 -0.48 10.16
CA ILE A 7 -0.23 0.08 11.02
C ILE A 7 1.10 -0.59 10.75
N LEU A 8 1.08 -1.91 10.58
CA LEU A 8 2.27 -2.68 10.21
C LEU A 8 2.80 -2.21 8.86
N TYR A 9 1.93 -2.04 7.87
CA TYR A 9 2.28 -1.53 6.54
C TYR A 9 2.91 -0.13 6.60
N ALA A 10 2.31 0.80 7.33
CA ALA A 10 2.85 2.16 7.46
C ALA A 10 4.24 2.19 8.14
N ALA A 11 4.47 1.30 9.13
CA ALA A 11 5.75 1.19 9.82
C ALA A 11 6.75 0.25 9.12
N PHE A 12 6.33 -0.43 8.05
CA PHE A 12 7.09 -1.53 7.45
C PHE A 12 8.48 -1.12 6.94
N PRO A 13 8.66 0.05 6.28
CA PRO A 13 9.98 0.50 5.86
C PRO A 13 10.97 0.63 7.02
N ALA A 14 10.49 1.05 8.20
CA ALA A 14 11.33 1.15 9.38
C ALA A 14 11.75 -0.24 9.90
N TYR A 15 10.83 -1.21 9.92
CA TYR A 15 11.17 -2.59 10.29
C TYR A 15 12.20 -3.19 9.34
N LEU A 16 12.01 -3.03 8.02
CA LEU A 16 12.96 -3.50 7.01
C LEU A 16 14.35 -2.86 7.18
N TYR A 17 14.40 -1.56 7.49
CA TYR A 17 15.66 -0.84 7.71
C TYR A 17 16.39 -1.30 8.97
N PHE A 18 15.68 -1.48 10.08
CA PHE A 18 16.32 -1.83 11.36
C PHE A 18 16.66 -3.32 11.45
N ASN A 19 15.69 -4.18 11.15
CA ASN A 19 15.87 -5.63 11.23
C ASN A 19 14.72 -6.34 10.48
N THR A 20 15.04 -6.93 9.33
CA THR A 20 14.07 -7.66 8.50
C THR A 20 13.45 -8.85 9.21
N THR A 21 14.13 -9.48 10.18
CA THR A 21 13.56 -10.57 11.00
C THR A 21 12.35 -10.10 11.81
N TRP A 22 12.33 -8.85 12.29
CA TRP A 22 11.18 -8.31 13.02
C TRP A 22 9.95 -8.18 12.13
N ALA A 23 10.14 -7.76 10.87
CA ALA A 23 9.07 -7.70 9.90
C ALA A 23 8.40 -9.08 9.72
N GLY A 24 9.20 -10.15 9.59
CA GLY A 24 8.69 -11.52 9.52
C GLY A 24 7.87 -11.91 10.76
N TYR A 25 8.39 -11.65 11.96
CA TYR A 25 7.68 -11.96 13.22
C TYR A 25 6.37 -11.19 13.41
N LEU A 26 6.25 -9.98 12.86
CA LEU A 26 5.04 -9.17 12.95
C LEU A 26 3.94 -9.65 12.00
N ILE A 27 4.30 -10.21 10.84
CA ILE A 27 3.35 -10.70 9.84
C ILE A 27 2.96 -12.17 10.09
N GLU A 28 3.88 -13.00 10.56
CA GLU A 28 3.68 -14.44 10.74
C GLU A 28 2.39 -14.83 11.51
N PRO A 29 2.01 -14.17 12.63
CA PRO A 29 0.75 -14.47 13.30
C PRO A 29 -0.49 -14.22 12.43
N LEU A 30 -0.48 -13.19 11.58
CA LEU A 30 -1.55 -12.91 10.61
C LEU A 30 -1.64 -14.00 9.54
N LEU A 31 -0.51 -14.45 9.02
CA LEU A 31 -0.44 -15.52 8.01
C LEU A 31 -0.95 -16.85 8.59
N ARG A 32 -0.48 -17.22 9.78
CA ARG A 32 -0.88 -18.46 10.45
C ARG A 32 -2.36 -18.51 10.76
N TYR A 33 -2.92 -17.40 11.27
CA TYR A 33 -4.36 -17.32 11.54
C TYR A 33 -5.17 -17.50 10.24
N GLN A 34 -4.81 -16.78 9.18
CA GLN A 34 -5.57 -16.75 7.94
C GLN A 34 -5.39 -17.99 7.05
N GLN A 35 -4.32 -18.76 7.25
CA GLN A 35 -4.15 -20.09 6.66
C GLN A 35 -5.02 -21.14 7.37
N SER A 36 -5.40 -20.92 8.63
CA SER A 36 -6.18 -21.88 9.41
C SER A 36 -7.63 -21.97 8.93
N SER A 37 -8.32 -23.04 9.33
CA SER A 37 -9.76 -23.21 9.07
C SER A 37 -10.64 -22.17 9.77
N GLN A 38 -10.10 -21.37 10.69
CA GLN A 38 -10.85 -20.34 11.41
C GLN A 38 -11.17 -19.14 10.53
N TYR A 39 -10.41 -18.90 9.46
CA TYR A 39 -10.58 -17.76 8.57
C TYR A 39 -11.01 -18.22 7.17
N THR A 40 -12.22 -17.86 6.77
CA THR A 40 -12.87 -18.38 5.56
C THR A 40 -13.01 -17.35 4.43
N LYS A 41 -12.50 -16.12 4.62
CA LYS A 41 -12.59 -15.07 3.60
C LYS A 41 -11.51 -15.26 2.52
N THR A 42 -11.76 -14.67 1.36
CA THR A 42 -10.84 -14.70 0.21
C THR A 42 -9.89 -13.50 0.16
N TYR A 43 -10.05 -12.54 1.08
CA TYR A 43 -9.21 -11.36 1.25
C TYR A 43 -8.52 -11.39 2.61
N ALA A 44 -7.57 -10.49 2.85
CA ALA A 44 -6.85 -10.44 4.11
C ALA A 44 -7.69 -9.86 5.26
N ALA A 45 -7.50 -10.40 6.47
CA ALA A 45 -8.04 -9.90 7.72
C ALA A 45 -7.36 -8.57 8.10
N PRO A 46 -8.09 -7.62 8.70
CA PRO A 46 -7.52 -6.32 9.10
C PRO A 46 -6.60 -6.38 10.31
N ASP A 47 -6.75 -7.41 11.16
CA ASP A 47 -6.04 -7.58 12.43
C ASP A 47 -6.30 -9.00 13.01
N LEU A 48 -5.73 -9.29 14.18
CA LEU A 48 -5.93 -10.52 14.95
C LEU A 48 -6.94 -10.36 16.10
N GLY A 49 -7.85 -9.39 16.00
CA GLY A 49 -8.85 -9.08 17.00
C GLY A 49 -8.56 -7.81 17.80
N LEU A 50 -9.51 -7.42 18.64
CA LEU A 50 -9.50 -6.13 19.31
C LEU A 50 -8.71 -6.10 20.63
N LEU A 51 -8.60 -7.25 21.31
CA LEU A 51 -8.11 -7.35 22.69
C LEU A 51 -6.66 -7.84 22.73
N TYR A 52 -5.82 -7.20 23.55
CA TYR A 52 -4.48 -7.69 23.87
C TYR A 52 -4.47 -8.17 25.34
N PRO A 53 -3.81 -9.30 25.68
CA PRO A 53 -2.93 -10.14 24.85
C PRO A 53 -3.62 -11.24 24.03
N SER A 54 -4.97 -11.29 23.99
CA SER A 54 -5.72 -12.36 23.31
C SER A 54 -5.86 -12.13 21.79
N ALA A 55 -5.05 -12.82 20.99
CA ALA A 55 -5.07 -12.76 19.53
C ALA A 55 -5.96 -13.84 18.90
N ALA A 56 -7.26 -13.87 19.23
CA ALA A 56 -8.21 -14.89 18.77
C ALA A 56 -8.58 -14.80 17.27
N GLY A 57 -8.14 -13.74 16.58
CA GLY A 57 -8.44 -13.51 15.17
C GLY A 57 -9.65 -12.61 14.93
N ASN A 58 -9.78 -12.15 13.69
CA ASN A 58 -10.89 -11.31 13.24
C ASN A 58 -11.53 -11.88 11.97
N ASN A 59 -12.76 -12.38 12.12
CA ASN A 59 -13.56 -12.97 11.04
C ASN A 59 -14.65 -12.03 10.48
N ASN A 60 -14.73 -10.82 11.02
CA ASN A 60 -15.74 -9.86 10.58
C ASN A 60 -15.44 -9.43 9.13
N PRO A 61 -16.47 -9.27 8.27
CA PRO A 61 -16.28 -8.68 6.96
C PRO A 61 -15.57 -7.33 7.06
N SER A 62 -14.52 -7.13 6.26
CA SER A 62 -13.73 -5.89 6.24
C SER A 62 -14.13 -5.05 5.02
N LEU A 63 -14.55 -3.80 5.26
CA LEU A 63 -14.69 -2.79 4.20
C LEU A 63 -13.33 -2.37 3.61
N ARG A 64 -12.22 -2.84 4.17
CA ARG A 64 -10.86 -2.53 3.73
C ARG A 64 -10.18 -3.73 3.07
N ALA A 65 -10.94 -4.70 2.59
CA ALA A 65 -10.41 -5.94 2.03
C ALA A 65 -9.36 -5.71 0.92
N ILE A 66 -9.53 -4.71 0.05
CA ILE A 66 -8.53 -4.31 -0.95
C ILE A 66 -7.25 -3.77 -0.26
N ASP A 67 -7.41 -2.89 0.73
CA ASP A 67 -6.30 -2.27 1.46
C ASP A 67 -5.47 -3.31 2.22
N ASP A 68 -6.14 -4.14 3.02
CA ASP A 68 -5.52 -5.16 3.86
C ASP A 68 -4.84 -6.23 2.99
N SER A 69 -5.46 -6.65 1.88
CA SER A 69 -4.88 -7.65 0.96
C SER A 69 -3.66 -7.09 0.21
N GLY A 70 -3.75 -5.86 -0.28
CA GLY A 70 -2.62 -5.18 -0.93
C GLY A 70 -1.46 -4.99 0.03
N ASN A 71 -1.73 -4.54 1.26
CA ASN A 71 -0.71 -4.40 2.31
C ASN A 71 0.00 -5.74 2.58
N MET A 72 -0.74 -6.84 2.74
CA MET A 72 -0.14 -8.15 3.05
C MET A 72 0.74 -8.67 1.91
N LEU A 73 0.30 -8.55 0.65
CA LEU A 73 1.09 -8.95 -0.52
C LEU A 73 2.38 -8.12 -0.65
N ILE A 74 2.26 -6.79 -0.51
CA ILE A 74 3.42 -5.89 -0.57
C ILE A 74 4.40 -6.19 0.57
N MET A 75 3.91 -6.33 1.80
CA MET A 75 4.77 -6.64 2.95
C MET A 75 5.42 -8.01 2.84
N GLY A 76 4.70 -9.03 2.36
CA GLY A 76 5.22 -10.38 2.15
C GLY A 76 6.37 -10.40 1.14
N TRP A 77 6.17 -9.75 -0.02
CA TRP A 77 7.23 -9.62 -1.03
C TRP A 77 8.41 -8.76 -0.53
N ALA A 78 8.12 -7.62 0.08
CA ALA A 78 9.15 -6.74 0.62
C ALA A 78 9.97 -7.43 1.71
N HIS A 79 9.37 -8.26 2.57
CA HIS A 79 10.13 -9.07 3.51
C HIS A 79 11.11 -9.98 2.77
N ALA A 80 10.61 -10.85 1.89
CA ALA A 80 11.44 -11.85 1.21
C ALA A 80 12.60 -11.21 0.44
N ARG A 81 12.34 -10.13 -0.30
CA ARG A 81 13.35 -9.41 -1.09
C ARG A 81 14.43 -8.75 -0.22
N PHE A 82 14.06 -8.18 0.92
CA PHE A 82 15.02 -7.45 1.78
C PHE A 82 15.73 -8.37 2.77
N SER A 83 15.14 -9.49 3.15
CA SER A 83 15.76 -10.50 4.02
C SER A 83 16.58 -11.54 3.26
N ASP A 84 16.40 -11.65 1.94
CA ASP A 84 16.93 -12.76 1.12
C ASP A 84 16.44 -14.12 1.65
N ASP A 85 15.15 -14.17 2.07
CA ASP A 85 14.51 -15.36 2.66
C ASP A 85 13.09 -15.53 2.11
N ASP A 86 12.94 -16.50 1.21
CA ASP A 86 11.68 -16.84 0.56
C ASP A 86 10.81 -17.83 1.37
N SER A 87 11.29 -18.31 2.52
CA SER A 87 10.64 -19.42 3.25
C SER A 87 9.21 -19.09 3.69
N MET A 88 8.96 -17.82 4.06
CA MET A 88 7.63 -17.34 4.45
C MET A 88 6.69 -17.29 3.25
N ILE A 89 7.12 -16.72 2.12
CA ILE A 89 6.29 -16.63 0.92
C ILE A 89 6.06 -18.01 0.29
N SER A 90 7.04 -18.92 0.39
CA SER A 90 6.94 -20.31 -0.02
C SER A 90 5.91 -21.07 0.83
N ARG A 91 5.98 -20.95 2.17
CA ARG A 91 5.05 -21.62 3.09
C ARG A 91 3.60 -21.19 2.90
N TYR A 92 3.37 -19.91 2.63
CA TYR A 92 2.03 -19.32 2.57
C TYR A 92 1.60 -18.97 1.14
N TYR A 93 2.21 -19.56 0.12
CA TYR A 93 1.97 -19.21 -1.29
C TYR A 93 0.49 -19.21 -1.66
N ASP A 94 -0.24 -20.29 -1.33
CA ASP A 94 -1.67 -20.41 -1.67
C ASP A 94 -2.54 -19.35 -0.99
N LEU A 95 -2.14 -18.86 0.18
CA LEU A 95 -2.81 -17.77 0.88
C LEU A 95 -2.56 -16.43 0.18
N TYR A 96 -1.31 -16.12 -0.18
CA TYR A 96 -0.99 -14.94 -0.98
C TYR A 96 -1.72 -14.95 -2.32
N LYS A 97 -1.71 -16.10 -3.01
CA LYS A 97 -2.41 -16.30 -4.27
C LYS A 97 -3.91 -16.04 -4.14
N LYS A 98 -4.55 -16.54 -3.08
CA LYS A 98 -5.98 -16.31 -2.79
C LYS A 98 -6.30 -14.81 -2.66
N TRP A 99 -5.46 -14.05 -1.96
CA TRP A 99 -5.61 -12.60 -1.83
C TRP A 99 -5.40 -11.87 -3.15
N ALA A 100 -4.42 -12.31 -3.95
CA ALA A 100 -4.17 -11.74 -5.27
C ALA A 100 -5.34 -11.99 -6.24
N ASP A 101 -5.89 -13.20 -6.26
CA ASP A 101 -7.07 -13.54 -7.06
C ASP A 101 -8.28 -12.67 -6.66
N TYR A 102 -8.46 -12.41 -5.37
CA TYR A 102 -9.47 -11.45 -4.90
C TYR A 102 -9.20 -10.03 -5.42
N LEU A 103 -7.96 -9.54 -5.32
CA LEU A 103 -7.59 -8.21 -5.84
C LEU A 103 -7.84 -8.09 -7.34
N VAL A 104 -7.52 -9.11 -8.14
CA VAL A 104 -7.82 -9.14 -9.58
C VAL A 104 -9.31 -8.91 -9.83
N SER A 105 -10.19 -9.55 -9.05
CA SER A 105 -11.64 -9.39 -9.26
C SER A 105 -12.24 -8.07 -8.73
N SER A 106 -11.55 -7.35 -7.85
CA SER A 106 -12.14 -6.25 -7.06
C SER A 106 -11.46 -4.89 -7.23
N THR A 107 -10.21 -4.82 -7.70
CA THR A 107 -9.40 -3.59 -7.62
C THR A 107 -9.87 -2.46 -8.54
N LEU A 108 -10.21 -2.73 -9.81
CA LEU A 108 -10.59 -1.67 -10.76
C LEU A 108 -12.02 -1.16 -10.58
N SER A 109 -12.90 -1.98 -10.00
CA SER A 109 -14.31 -1.64 -9.76
C SER A 109 -14.68 -1.92 -8.31
N PRO A 110 -14.15 -1.14 -7.35
CA PRO A 110 -14.38 -1.37 -5.94
C PRO A 110 -15.82 -0.98 -5.55
N ASN A 111 -16.68 -1.97 -5.26
CA ASN A 111 -18.01 -1.79 -4.66
C ASN A 111 -17.96 -1.82 -3.12
N ASP A 112 -18.44 -0.76 -2.46
CA ASP A 112 -18.58 -0.65 -0.98
C ASP A 112 -17.27 -0.87 -0.18
N TYR A 113 -16.24 -0.06 -0.44
CA TYR A 113 -14.96 -0.10 0.29
C TYR A 113 -14.64 1.20 1.02
N THR A 114 -13.81 1.09 2.06
CA THR A 114 -13.21 2.18 2.83
C THR A 114 -11.70 2.01 2.81
N ASP A 115 -10.95 3.10 2.61
CA ASP A 115 -9.48 3.07 2.68
C ASP A 115 -8.96 3.14 4.13
N ALA A 116 -7.64 3.14 4.31
CA ALA A 116 -7.00 3.29 5.62
C ALA A 116 -7.30 4.64 6.31
N ASP A 117 -7.79 5.63 5.54
CA ASP A 117 -8.15 6.96 6.02
C ASP A 117 -9.62 7.07 6.45
N GLY A 118 -10.40 5.99 6.33
CA GLY A 118 -11.80 5.98 6.72
C GLY A 118 -12.71 6.57 5.66
N LEU A 119 -12.19 6.82 4.46
CA LEU A 119 -12.96 7.39 3.38
C LEU A 119 -13.60 6.29 2.53
N GLY A 120 -14.93 6.23 2.56
CA GLY A 120 -15.72 5.36 1.69
C GLY A 120 -16.08 6.06 0.40
N ASN A 121 -15.55 5.62 -0.73
CA ASN A 121 -16.02 5.99 -2.08
C ASN A 121 -15.52 4.97 -3.10
N VAL A 122 -16.30 4.78 -4.16
CA VAL A 122 -15.90 4.01 -5.35
C VAL A 122 -14.75 4.76 -6.06
N ASN A 123 -13.84 4.03 -6.72
CA ASN A 123 -12.78 4.58 -7.57
C ASN A 123 -11.80 5.55 -6.89
N ARG A 124 -11.39 5.28 -5.64
CA ARG A 124 -10.34 6.07 -4.99
C ARG A 124 -8.97 5.78 -5.61
N THR A 125 -8.34 6.82 -6.15
CA THR A 125 -7.05 6.73 -6.82
C THR A 125 -5.98 6.06 -5.97
N ASN A 126 -5.87 6.47 -4.69
CA ASN A 126 -4.86 5.96 -3.77
C ASN A 126 -5.11 4.52 -3.30
N LEU A 127 -6.37 4.09 -3.18
CA LEU A 127 -6.70 2.72 -2.81
C LEU A 127 -6.46 1.76 -3.99
N VAL A 128 -6.90 2.14 -5.18
CA VAL A 128 -6.81 1.32 -6.39
C VAL A 128 -5.35 1.03 -6.73
N ILE A 129 -4.48 2.04 -6.67
CA ILE A 129 -3.05 1.83 -6.97
C ILE A 129 -2.37 0.87 -5.98
N LYS A 130 -2.78 0.85 -4.70
CA LYS A 130 -2.30 -0.15 -3.73
C LYS A 130 -2.69 -1.56 -4.16
N GLY A 131 -3.94 -1.77 -4.57
CA GLY A 131 -4.41 -3.06 -5.07
C GLY A 131 -3.61 -3.53 -6.28
N ILE A 132 -3.35 -2.62 -7.23
CA ILE A 132 -2.56 -2.88 -8.43
C ILE A 132 -1.11 -3.28 -8.08
N ILE A 133 -0.46 -2.54 -7.18
CA ILE A 133 0.90 -2.88 -6.70
C ILE A 133 0.89 -4.21 -5.94
N GLY A 134 -0.18 -4.53 -5.19
CA GLY A 134 -0.37 -5.83 -4.56
C GLY A 134 -0.43 -6.98 -5.56
N ILE A 135 -1.13 -6.81 -6.67
CA ILE A 135 -1.15 -7.80 -7.78
C ILE A 135 0.26 -7.94 -8.37
N LYS A 136 0.98 -6.84 -8.58
CA LYS A 136 2.37 -6.90 -9.05
C LYS A 136 3.29 -7.59 -8.03
N ALA A 137 3.12 -7.37 -6.74
CA ALA A 137 3.87 -8.08 -5.70
C ALA A 137 3.62 -9.59 -5.75
N MET A 138 2.39 -10.04 -6.04
CA MET A 138 2.12 -11.47 -6.28
C MET A 138 2.89 -12.01 -7.49
N SER A 139 2.98 -11.24 -8.58
CA SER A 139 3.78 -11.62 -9.74
C SER A 139 5.24 -11.89 -9.37
N GLU A 140 5.84 -11.01 -8.56
CA GLU A 140 7.22 -11.17 -8.08
C GLU A 140 7.37 -12.38 -7.14
N ILE A 141 6.43 -12.59 -6.20
CA ILE A 141 6.40 -13.79 -5.34
C ILE A 141 6.34 -15.06 -6.20
N SER A 142 5.48 -15.09 -7.20
CA SER A 142 5.37 -16.22 -8.13
C SER A 142 6.66 -16.43 -8.93
N GLN A 143 7.32 -15.36 -9.35
CA GLN A 143 8.58 -15.44 -10.09
C GLN A 143 9.70 -16.00 -9.22
N GLU A 144 9.86 -15.51 -7.99
CA GLU A 144 10.84 -15.98 -7.01
C GLU A 144 10.71 -17.50 -6.75
N LEU A 145 9.47 -17.98 -6.64
CA LEU A 145 9.16 -19.39 -6.36
C LEU A 145 9.05 -20.27 -7.62
N GLY A 146 9.45 -19.78 -8.79
CA GLY A 146 9.44 -20.55 -10.05
C GLY A 146 8.04 -20.86 -10.60
N ARG A 147 7.01 -20.11 -10.21
CA ARG A 147 5.61 -20.24 -10.66
C ARG A 147 5.33 -19.36 -11.88
N SER A 148 6.04 -19.63 -12.98
CA SER A 148 6.09 -18.72 -14.15
C SER A 148 4.73 -18.36 -14.76
N ARG A 149 3.76 -19.29 -14.75
CA ARG A 149 2.41 -19.00 -15.27
C ARG A 149 1.66 -17.98 -14.42
N ASP A 150 1.76 -18.11 -13.10
CA ASP A 150 1.14 -17.18 -12.16
C ASP A 150 1.86 -15.82 -12.25
N ALA A 151 3.19 -15.84 -12.33
CA ALA A 151 4.01 -14.63 -12.49
C ALA A 151 3.57 -13.80 -13.71
N GLU A 152 3.46 -14.44 -14.88
CA GLU A 152 3.01 -13.77 -16.12
C GLU A 152 1.58 -13.26 -16.03
N THR A 153 0.67 -14.06 -15.45
CA THR A 153 -0.74 -13.70 -15.30
C THR A 153 -0.90 -12.45 -14.43
N TYR A 154 -0.26 -12.41 -13.26
CA TYR A 154 -0.34 -11.25 -12.37
C TYR A 154 0.43 -10.05 -12.92
N SER A 155 1.57 -10.24 -13.60
CA SER A 155 2.33 -9.16 -14.22
C SER A 155 1.51 -8.44 -15.29
N SER A 156 0.95 -9.20 -16.25
CA SER A 156 0.13 -8.67 -17.33
C SER A 156 -1.14 -8.00 -16.82
N THR A 157 -1.77 -8.57 -15.78
CA THR A 157 -2.95 -7.97 -15.13
C THR A 157 -2.59 -6.65 -14.45
N ALA A 158 -1.52 -6.61 -13.65
CA ALA A 158 -1.08 -5.37 -12.99
C ALA A 158 -0.73 -4.28 -14.01
N LYS A 159 -0.07 -4.64 -15.13
CA LYS A 159 0.25 -3.71 -16.21
C LYS A 159 -1.00 -3.16 -16.89
N SER A 160 -1.95 -4.03 -17.22
CA SER A 160 -3.24 -3.61 -17.79
C SER A 160 -4.01 -2.69 -16.84
N TYR A 161 -3.96 -2.95 -15.54
CA TYR A 161 -4.68 -2.17 -14.55
C TYR A 161 -4.02 -0.81 -14.30
N VAL A 162 -2.69 -0.73 -14.24
CA VAL A 162 -2.00 0.55 -14.07
C VAL A 162 -2.22 1.47 -15.27
N ASP A 163 -2.26 0.92 -16.49
CA ASP A 163 -2.54 1.70 -17.71
C ASP A 163 -3.95 2.32 -17.66
N GLN A 164 -4.96 1.53 -17.27
CA GLN A 164 -6.33 2.01 -17.09
C GLN A 164 -6.45 3.03 -15.95
N TRP A 165 -5.76 2.78 -14.84
CA TRP A 165 -5.73 3.66 -13.68
C TRP A 165 -5.08 5.02 -14.01
N GLN A 166 -3.96 5.03 -14.73
CA GLN A 166 -3.30 6.28 -15.14
C GLN A 166 -4.19 7.14 -16.04
N ILE A 167 -4.94 6.52 -16.96
CA ILE A 167 -5.90 7.22 -17.83
C ILE A 167 -7.06 7.80 -17.01
N SER A 168 -7.59 7.03 -16.06
CA SER A 168 -8.79 7.40 -15.32
C SER A 168 -8.52 8.40 -14.19
N ALA A 169 -7.43 8.19 -13.45
CA ALA A 169 -7.05 9.00 -12.30
C ALA A 169 -6.20 10.22 -12.66
N GLY A 170 -5.64 10.27 -13.87
CA GLY A 170 -4.82 11.38 -14.35
C GLY A 170 -5.63 12.66 -14.58
N SER A 171 -5.12 13.78 -14.08
CA SER A 171 -5.55 15.13 -14.44
C SER A 171 -4.34 15.92 -14.98
N THR A 172 -4.56 17.16 -15.41
CA THR A 172 -3.47 18.03 -15.90
C THR A 172 -2.53 18.36 -14.73
N GLY A 173 -1.36 17.73 -14.71
CA GLY A 173 -0.29 17.97 -13.75
C GLY A 173 -0.44 17.29 -12.38
N HIS A 174 -1.52 16.54 -12.12
CA HIS A 174 -1.74 15.85 -10.84
C HIS A 174 -2.68 14.64 -10.96
N LEU A 175 -2.83 13.86 -9.89
CA LEU A 175 -3.78 12.76 -9.80
C LEU A 175 -5.03 13.19 -9.02
N LEU A 176 -6.21 12.79 -9.51
CA LEU A 176 -7.50 13.04 -8.87
C LEU A 176 -7.65 12.25 -7.56
N SER A 177 -8.51 12.71 -6.65
CA SER A 177 -8.87 11.92 -5.45
C SER A 177 -9.69 10.67 -5.84
N THR A 178 -10.71 10.86 -6.66
CA THR A 178 -11.56 9.82 -7.24
C THR A 178 -11.71 10.05 -8.74
N TYR A 179 -12.05 8.99 -9.47
CA TYR A 179 -12.31 9.07 -10.91
C TYR A 179 -13.68 8.48 -11.29
N GLY A 180 -14.22 8.92 -12.43
CA GLY A 180 -15.52 8.49 -12.94
C GLY A 180 -16.47 9.65 -13.26
N PRO A 181 -17.74 9.36 -13.61
CA PRO A 181 -18.67 10.35 -14.13
C PRO A 181 -18.97 11.53 -13.19
N THR A 182 -18.78 11.35 -11.89
CA THR A 182 -19.03 12.37 -10.85
C THR A 182 -17.74 12.92 -10.25
N ALA A 183 -16.58 12.62 -10.83
CA ALA A 183 -15.30 13.08 -10.31
C ALA A 183 -15.13 14.59 -10.50
N ASP A 184 -14.73 15.27 -9.43
CA ASP A 184 -14.31 16.66 -9.51
C ASP A 184 -12.90 16.73 -10.11
N SER A 185 -12.78 17.34 -11.30
CA SER A 185 -11.52 17.52 -12.03
C SER A 185 -10.46 18.37 -11.30
N SER A 186 -10.87 19.09 -10.25
CA SER A 186 -9.98 19.87 -9.38
C SER A 186 -9.58 19.14 -8.09
N SER A 187 -10.18 17.96 -7.84
CA SER A 187 -9.86 17.15 -6.68
C SER A 187 -8.46 16.57 -6.79
N TRP A 188 -7.85 16.30 -5.64
CA TRP A 188 -6.55 15.64 -5.55
C TRP A 188 -6.43 14.90 -4.23
N SER A 189 -5.53 13.92 -4.19
CA SER A 189 -5.17 13.24 -2.94
C SER A 189 -3.66 13.00 -2.89
N LEU A 190 -3.12 12.84 -1.68
CA LEU A 190 -1.79 12.27 -1.50
C LEU A 190 -1.87 10.79 -1.86
N VAL A 191 -1.35 10.44 -3.04
CA VAL A 191 -1.32 9.07 -3.53
C VAL A 191 -0.11 8.34 -2.92
N TYR A 192 -0.06 8.32 -1.59
CA TYR A 192 1.09 7.84 -0.84
C TYR A 192 1.42 6.38 -1.17
N ASN A 193 0.45 5.55 -1.57
CA ASN A 193 0.70 4.15 -1.90
C ASN A 193 1.62 3.94 -3.12
N LEU A 194 1.89 4.99 -3.91
CA LEU A 194 2.97 4.98 -4.90
C LEU A 194 4.35 4.69 -4.30
N PHE A 195 4.54 4.88 -2.99
CA PHE A 195 5.79 4.52 -2.31
C PHE A 195 6.10 3.03 -2.45
N ALA A 196 5.08 2.15 -2.49
CA ALA A 196 5.30 0.71 -2.53
C ALA A 196 5.95 0.27 -3.83
N ASP A 197 5.59 0.88 -4.97
CA ASP A 197 6.25 0.63 -6.25
C ASP A 197 7.75 1.00 -6.18
N LYS A 198 8.09 2.12 -5.53
CA LYS A 198 9.49 2.52 -5.32
C LYS A 198 10.23 1.63 -4.32
N LEU A 199 9.59 1.25 -3.22
CA LEU A 199 10.17 0.35 -2.22
C LEU A 199 10.53 -0.99 -2.85
N LEU A 200 9.60 -1.56 -3.62
CA LEU A 200 9.76 -2.86 -4.27
C LEU A 200 10.60 -2.78 -5.54
N GLY A 201 10.77 -1.60 -6.14
CA GLY A 201 11.47 -1.42 -7.40
C GLY A 201 10.77 -2.10 -8.58
N THR A 202 9.44 -2.12 -8.57
CA THR A 202 8.62 -2.83 -9.57
C THR A 202 8.53 -2.09 -10.91
N GLU A 203 8.82 -0.78 -10.91
CA GLU A 203 8.76 0.09 -12.10
C GLU A 203 7.42 0.00 -12.84
N LEU A 204 6.35 -0.26 -12.10
CA LEU A 204 5.01 -0.48 -12.64
C LEU A 204 4.37 0.85 -13.09
N VAL A 205 4.61 1.91 -12.32
CA VAL A 205 4.06 3.24 -12.58
C VAL A 205 5.06 4.09 -13.35
N ASP A 206 4.58 4.77 -14.39
CA ASP A 206 5.42 5.65 -15.20
C ASP A 206 6.11 6.74 -14.36
N SER A 207 7.40 6.95 -14.62
CA SER A 207 8.24 7.96 -13.93
C SER A 207 7.68 9.39 -13.98
N SER A 208 6.93 9.73 -15.04
CA SER A 208 6.27 11.02 -15.21
C SER A 208 5.20 11.28 -14.14
N ILE A 209 4.51 10.23 -13.66
CA ILE A 209 3.52 10.35 -12.58
C ILE A 209 4.18 10.87 -11.30
N TYR A 210 5.33 10.32 -10.94
CA TYR A 210 6.11 10.76 -9.78
C TYR A 210 6.56 12.21 -9.93
N SER A 211 7.11 12.57 -11.10
CA SER A 211 7.59 13.94 -11.36
C SER A 211 6.45 14.97 -11.30
N ASN A 212 5.27 14.61 -11.81
CA ASN A 212 4.07 15.45 -11.75
C ASN A 212 3.59 15.60 -10.30
N GLN A 213 3.51 14.50 -9.53
CA GLN A 213 3.10 14.55 -8.12
C GLN A 213 4.09 15.36 -7.26
N ASP A 214 5.40 15.20 -7.47
CA ASP A 214 6.41 15.97 -6.74
C ASP A 214 6.24 17.48 -6.95
N THR A 215 6.03 17.89 -8.21
CA THR A 215 5.79 19.29 -8.58
C THR A 215 4.50 19.80 -7.96
N PHE A 216 3.41 19.05 -8.12
CA PHE A 216 2.09 19.43 -7.60
C PHE A 216 2.09 19.53 -6.07
N TYR A 217 2.59 18.52 -5.35
CA TYR A 217 2.64 18.52 -3.89
C TYR A 217 3.56 19.61 -3.33
N SER A 218 4.64 19.98 -4.05
CA SER A 218 5.47 21.13 -3.66
C SER A 218 4.66 22.44 -3.69
N HIS A 219 3.87 22.66 -4.74
CA HIS A 219 2.98 23.82 -4.81
C HIS A 219 1.89 23.80 -3.73
N GLN A 220 1.31 22.62 -3.45
CA GLN A 220 0.35 22.49 -2.36
C GLN A 220 1.01 22.77 -1.00
N ALA A 221 2.22 22.28 -0.75
CA ALA A 221 2.97 22.56 0.48
C ALA A 221 3.16 24.07 0.71
N ASP A 222 3.47 24.82 -0.35
CA ASP A 222 3.64 26.28 -0.28
C ASP A 222 2.31 27.00 -0.03
N ALA A 223 1.20 26.48 -0.59
CA ALA A 223 -0.13 27.06 -0.45
C ALA A 223 -0.79 26.78 0.91
N PHE A 224 -0.51 25.63 1.53
CA PHE A 224 -1.08 25.25 2.82
C PHE A 224 -0.26 25.80 4.00
N SER A 225 -0.80 26.80 4.70
CA SER A 225 -0.18 27.39 5.90
C SER A 225 -0.34 26.55 7.19
N GLY A 226 -0.83 25.30 7.07
CA GLY A 226 -1.07 24.37 8.18
C GLY A 226 0.17 23.52 8.56
N PHE A 227 -0.01 22.52 9.42
CA PHE A 227 1.07 21.61 9.87
C PHE A 227 1.46 20.52 8.86
N GLY A 228 1.07 20.67 7.59
CA GLY A 228 1.34 19.69 6.54
C GLY A 228 0.30 19.76 5.42
N ILE A 229 0.56 18.99 4.36
CA ILE A 229 -0.35 18.82 3.23
C ILE A 229 -1.50 17.89 3.67
N PRO A 230 -2.78 18.27 3.49
CA PRO A 230 -3.90 17.36 3.71
C PRO A 230 -3.80 16.12 2.82
N TYR A 231 -4.32 14.98 3.28
CA TYR A 231 -4.22 13.74 2.49
C TYR A 231 -5.23 13.69 1.35
N ASP A 232 -6.28 14.50 1.38
CA ASP A 232 -7.28 14.61 0.33
C ASP A 232 -7.84 16.04 0.29
N SER A 233 -8.06 16.57 -0.91
CA SER A 233 -8.79 17.82 -1.13
C SER A 233 -10.19 17.87 -0.50
N SER A 234 -10.83 16.71 -0.27
CA SER A 234 -12.13 16.61 0.41
C SER A 234 -12.04 16.72 1.94
N ASP A 235 -10.84 16.60 2.53
CA ASP A 235 -10.60 16.73 3.97
C ASP A 235 -9.34 17.56 4.22
N THR A 236 -9.53 18.88 4.22
CA THR A 236 -8.42 19.85 4.34
C THR A 236 -7.96 20.09 5.77
N ASP A 237 -8.69 19.58 6.77
CA ASP A 237 -8.35 19.72 8.19
C ASP A 237 -7.49 18.57 8.71
N SER A 238 -7.35 17.50 7.92
CA SER A 238 -6.62 16.30 8.30
C SER A 238 -5.36 16.10 7.45
N ALA A 239 -4.21 16.17 8.11
CA ALA A 239 -2.92 15.75 7.54
C ALA A 239 -2.41 14.52 8.30
N LYS A 240 -1.84 13.54 7.58
CA LYS A 240 -1.18 12.37 8.17
C LYS A 240 0.23 12.25 7.59
N SER A 241 1.24 12.29 8.45
CA SER A 241 2.57 11.81 8.09
C SER A 241 2.53 10.28 8.13
N HIS A 242 2.81 9.62 7.00
CA HIS A 242 2.82 8.15 6.93
C HIS A 242 3.92 7.53 7.82
N ASN A 243 4.88 8.34 8.31
CA ASN A 243 5.62 8.11 9.56
C ASN A 243 4.90 8.82 10.71
N ARG A 244 4.09 8.09 11.48
CA ARG A 244 3.21 8.64 12.53
C ARG A 244 3.96 9.52 13.55
N THR A 245 3.85 10.83 13.39
CA THR A 245 3.82 11.77 14.51
C THR A 245 2.60 12.65 14.30
N ARG A 246 1.53 12.36 15.06
CA ARG A 246 0.35 13.21 15.14
C ARG A 246 0.77 14.54 15.75
N SER A 247 0.81 15.62 14.97
CA SER A 247 0.88 16.96 15.56
C SER A 247 -0.54 17.38 15.95
N GLN A 248 -0.81 17.44 17.25
CA GLN A 248 -1.93 18.22 17.78
C GLN A 248 -1.45 19.65 18.05
N LYS A 249 -2.33 20.63 17.84
CA LYS A 249 -2.07 22.07 18.08
C LYS A 249 -1.30 22.27 19.39
N GLY A 250 -0.07 22.79 19.29
CA GLY A 250 0.71 23.22 20.45
C GLY A 250 2.12 22.65 20.61
N THR A 251 2.61 21.77 19.71
CA THR A 251 3.97 21.23 19.81
C THR A 251 4.66 21.13 18.43
N PRO A 252 5.92 21.60 18.28
CA PRO A 252 6.62 21.56 17.00
C PRO A 252 7.00 20.11 16.63
N GLY A 253 6.40 19.59 15.56
CA GLY A 253 6.75 18.29 14.97
C GLY A 253 7.74 18.46 13.81
N PHE A 254 8.75 17.58 13.77
CA PHE A 254 9.74 17.50 12.70
C PHE A 254 9.07 17.09 11.38
N CYS A 255 9.10 17.99 10.38
CA CYS A 255 8.69 17.69 9.02
C CYS A 255 9.83 16.93 8.32
N ALA A 256 9.63 15.64 8.03
CA ALA A 256 10.52 14.89 7.15
C ALA A 256 10.23 15.30 5.69
N ALA A 257 10.71 16.49 5.30
CA ALA A 257 10.92 16.82 3.91
C ALA A 257 12.20 16.11 3.47
N THR A 258 12.09 15.24 2.47
CA THR A 258 13.15 14.46 1.86
C THR A 258 14.25 15.39 1.32
N LYS A 259 15.24 15.73 2.14
CA LYS A 259 16.50 16.30 1.66
C LYS A 259 17.21 15.22 0.85
N ARG A 260 17.36 15.45 -0.46
CA ARG A 260 18.19 14.64 -1.37
C ARG A 260 19.54 14.33 -0.72
N VAL A 261 19.77 13.09 -0.32
CA VAL A 261 21.12 12.57 -0.12
C VAL A 261 21.54 11.96 -1.45
N LYS A 262 22.44 12.64 -2.16
CA LYS A 262 23.18 12.06 -3.29
C LYS A 262 24.02 10.90 -2.74
N LEU A 263 23.59 9.67 -3.00
CA LEU A 263 24.46 8.50 -2.91
C LEU A 263 25.45 8.56 -4.09
N GLN A 264 26.61 9.18 -3.86
CA GLN A 264 27.77 8.96 -4.72
C GLN A 264 28.25 7.52 -4.50
N ARG A 265 28.07 6.67 -5.52
CA ARG A 265 28.83 5.43 -5.66
C ARG A 265 30.30 5.76 -5.87
N SER A 266 31.16 5.27 -4.98
CA SER A 266 32.58 5.06 -5.25
C SER A 266 32.96 3.65 -4.80
N MET A 267 33.07 2.72 -5.75
CA MET A 267 33.91 1.53 -5.59
C MET A 267 35.37 1.96 -5.79
N PRO A 268 36.32 1.26 -5.16
CA PRO A 268 37.30 0.58 -6.00
C PRO A 268 37.65 -0.85 -5.55
N LEU A 269 37.81 -1.69 -6.58
CA LEU A 269 38.55 -2.96 -6.73
C LEU A 269 38.38 -4.06 -5.66
#